data_AF-A0AAD2XYN4-F1
#
_entry.id   AF-A0AAD2XYN4-F1
#
_cell.length_a   1.000
_cell.length_b   1.000
_cell.length_c   1.000
_cell.angle_alpha   90.00
_cell.angle_beta   90.00
_cell.angle_gamma   90.00
#
_symmetry.space_group_name_H-M   'P 1'
#
loop_
_entity.id
_entity.type
_entity.pdbx_description
1 polymer ?
#
loop_
_entity_poly.entity_id
_entity_poly.type
_entity_poly.pdbx_seq_one_letter_code
_entity_poly.pdbx_strand_id
1 'polypeptide(L)'
;MEKLIKKSKIKRYIAKIRFSHVMCLCTGALIPIYSDVLFLNGFDSSTVSAIMDTVVAGSVIYAAWSVRNWFKDRVKNKGFEHAQLILMDIHLITKLLFELQSDYKYFALNYMNGTELTKVEKNELILEREEILVQCSKIRKKSVELLVSIYGLGSWDMKLHYENDYITYLSAIEDAREKIEDKIRNIDIDTHTSHIARNRSMNNFKKEFEELIKKCSIMNRTLNKRFASVFSYSPPIE
;
A
#
# COMPACT_ATOMS: atom_id res chain seq x y z
N MET A 1 50.81 2.76 -24.06
CA MET A 1 49.71 1.84 -23.73
C MET A 1 49.74 1.36 -22.27
N GLU A 2 50.92 1.21 -21.64
CA GLU A 2 51.04 0.77 -20.23
C GLU A 2 50.48 1.73 -19.16
N LYS A 3 50.56 3.05 -19.36
CA LYS A 3 50.03 4.04 -18.40
C LYS A 3 48.50 3.97 -18.22
N LEU A 4 47.75 3.57 -19.26
CA LEU A 4 46.29 3.41 -19.21
C LEU A 4 45.86 2.11 -18.51
N ILE A 5 46.65 1.04 -18.66
CA ILE A 5 46.43 -0.25 -17.99
C ILE A 5 46.68 -0.14 -16.48
N LYS A 6 47.64 0.70 -16.05
CA LYS A 6 47.92 0.93 -14.62
C LYS A 6 46.78 1.68 -13.92
N LYS A 7 46.16 2.66 -14.61
CA LYS A 7 45.04 3.46 -14.08
C LYS A 7 43.74 2.65 -13.92
N SER A 8 43.48 1.69 -14.81
CA SER A 8 42.30 0.80 -14.72
C SER A 8 42.44 -0.25 -13.61
N LYS A 9 43.66 -0.76 -13.37
CA LYS A 9 43.94 -1.66 -12.24
C LYS A 9 43.76 -0.97 -10.89
N ILE A 10 44.23 0.27 -10.73
CA ILE A 10 44.07 1.06 -9.48
C ILE A 10 42.59 1.35 -9.20
N LYS A 11 41.80 1.74 -10.22
CA LYS A 11 40.34 1.89 -10.08
C LYS A 11 39.64 0.60 -9.66
N ARG A 12 40.11 -0.56 -10.14
CA ARG A 12 39.59 -1.89 -9.76
C ARG A 12 39.95 -2.29 -8.33
N TYR A 13 41.13 -1.90 -7.84
CA TYR A 13 41.50 -2.08 -6.42
C TYR A 13 40.69 -1.16 -5.51
N ILE A 14 40.53 0.12 -5.87
CA ILE A 14 39.72 1.09 -5.11
C ILE A 14 38.24 0.70 -5.08
N ALA A 15 37.70 0.12 -6.15
CA ALA A 15 36.32 -0.38 -6.18
C ALA A 15 36.13 -1.70 -5.40
N LYS A 16 37.19 -2.50 -5.20
CA LYS A 16 37.19 -3.64 -4.27
C LYS A 16 37.31 -3.21 -2.80
N ILE A 17 37.74 -1.98 -2.57
CA ILE A 17 37.83 -1.33 -1.26
C ILE A 17 36.46 -0.66 -1.00
N ARG A 18 35.41 -1.48 -0.85
CA ARG A 18 34.51 -1.27 0.30
C ARG A 18 35.30 -1.77 1.52
N PHE A 19 36.40 -1.08 1.86
CA PHE A 19 37.04 -1.25 3.15
C PHE A 19 35.95 -0.88 4.14
N SER A 20 35.33 -1.90 4.72
CA SER A 20 34.34 -1.75 5.75
C SER A 20 34.95 -0.81 6.79
N HIS A 21 34.24 0.24 7.20
CA HIS A 21 34.71 1.13 8.26
C HIS A 21 35.21 0.33 9.49
N VAL A 22 34.68 -0.88 9.67
CA VAL A 22 35.13 -1.92 10.61
C VAL A 22 36.59 -2.33 10.41
N MET A 23 37.06 -2.61 9.19
CA MET A 23 38.48 -2.91 8.95
C MET A 23 39.33 -1.72 9.31
N CYS A 24 38.95 -0.50 8.95
CA CYS A 24 39.73 0.70 9.30
C CYS A 24 39.79 0.93 10.82
N LEU A 25 38.69 0.65 11.55
CA LEU A 25 38.61 0.68 13.01
C LEU A 25 39.50 -0.41 13.64
N CYS A 26 39.47 -1.63 13.09
CA CYS A 26 40.28 -2.75 13.55
C CYS A 26 41.77 -2.51 13.28
N THR A 27 42.16 -2.08 12.07
CA THR A 27 43.56 -1.77 11.75
C THR A 27 44.06 -0.55 12.53
N GLY A 28 43.21 0.46 12.74
CA GLY A 28 43.53 1.66 13.52
C GLY A 28 43.69 1.40 15.03
N ALA A 29 43.02 0.38 15.58
CA ALA A 29 43.21 -0.08 16.96
C ALA A 29 44.38 -1.08 17.07
N LEU A 30 44.55 -1.97 16.09
CA LEU A 30 45.59 -3.00 16.10
C LEU A 30 47.00 -2.43 15.89
N ILE A 31 47.20 -1.43 15.03
CA ILE A 31 48.54 -0.87 14.75
C ILE A 31 49.19 -0.23 16.00
N PRO A 32 48.52 0.64 16.78
CA PRO A 32 49.08 1.21 18.00
C PRO A 32 49.35 0.13 19.06
N ILE A 33 48.44 -0.82 19.23
CA ILE A 33 48.57 -1.87 20.26
C ILE A 33 49.69 -2.86 19.90
N TYR A 34 49.80 -3.26 18.63
CA TYR A 34 50.94 -4.07 18.18
C TYR A 34 52.27 -3.32 18.29
N SER A 35 52.28 -2.00 18.03
CA SER A 35 53.49 -1.19 18.20
C SER A 35 53.87 -1.09 19.68
N ASP A 36 52.90 -0.87 20.58
CA ASP A 36 53.14 -0.79 22.02
C ASP A 36 53.67 -2.12 22.59
N VAL A 37 53.11 -3.25 22.15
CA VAL A 37 53.58 -4.59 22.51
C VAL A 37 54.94 -4.92 21.86
N LEU A 38 55.22 -4.53 20.61
CA LEU A 38 56.53 -4.76 19.97
C LEU A 38 57.66 -3.94 20.59
N PHE A 39 57.36 -2.71 21.07
CA PHE A 39 58.38 -1.77 21.52
C PHE A 39 58.54 -1.69 23.06
N LEU A 40 57.52 -2.04 23.87
CA LEU A 40 57.56 -1.82 25.32
C LEU A 40 57.40 -3.07 26.21
N ASN A 41 56.74 -4.17 25.77
CA ASN A 41 56.50 -5.34 26.61
C ASN A 41 56.87 -6.66 25.91
N GLY A 42 57.51 -7.59 26.63
CA GLY A 42 57.89 -8.90 26.08
C GLY A 42 56.69 -9.70 25.53
N PHE A 43 56.90 -10.47 24.46
CA PHE A 43 55.87 -11.25 23.78
C PHE A 43 55.29 -12.34 24.71
N ASP A 44 54.07 -12.13 25.18
CA ASP A 44 53.25 -13.21 25.73
C ASP A 44 52.02 -13.43 24.83
N SER A 45 51.87 -14.64 24.29
CA SER A 45 50.84 -14.98 23.29
C SER A 45 49.42 -14.78 23.81
N SER A 46 49.25 -14.85 25.14
CA SER A 46 47.98 -14.66 25.86
C SER A 46 47.45 -13.23 25.73
N THR A 47 48.33 -12.23 25.84
CA THR A 47 47.98 -10.80 25.77
C THR A 47 47.52 -10.41 24.36
N VAL A 48 48.25 -10.88 23.33
CA VAL A 48 47.89 -10.65 21.92
C VAL A 48 46.55 -11.31 21.57
N SER A 49 46.30 -12.52 22.09
CA SER A 49 45.01 -13.21 21.91
C SER A 49 43.87 -12.44 22.55
N ALA A 50 44.01 -11.98 23.79
CA ALA A 50 42.96 -11.24 24.50
C ALA A 50 42.61 -9.89 23.82
N ILE A 51 43.61 -9.21 23.27
CA ILE A 51 43.41 -7.98 22.47
C ILE A 51 42.67 -8.31 21.18
N MET A 52 43.08 -9.38 20.48
CA MET A 52 42.43 -9.82 19.25
C MET A 52 40.97 -10.20 19.49
N ASP A 53 40.67 -10.93 20.57
CA ASP A 53 39.32 -11.30 20.98
C ASP A 53 38.45 -10.07 21.26
N THR A 54 39.03 -9.02 21.88
CA THR A 54 38.34 -7.75 22.14
C THR A 54 38.02 -7.00 20.85
N VAL A 55 38.95 -6.95 19.90
CA VAL A 55 38.73 -6.32 18.58
C VAL A 55 37.68 -7.09 17.78
N VAL A 56 37.73 -8.42 17.79
CA VAL A 56 36.74 -9.28 17.13
C VAL A 56 35.37 -9.07 17.78
N ALA A 57 35.27 -9.09 19.11
CA ALA A 57 34.01 -8.82 19.82
C ALA A 57 33.44 -7.44 19.48
N GLY A 58 34.27 -6.39 19.48
CA GLY A 58 33.86 -5.04 19.06
C GLY A 58 33.38 -4.99 17.62
N SER A 59 34.05 -5.69 16.71
CA SER A 59 33.65 -5.78 15.29
C SER A 59 32.31 -6.51 15.12
N VAL A 60 32.06 -7.57 15.90
CA VAL A 60 30.80 -8.32 15.91
C VAL A 60 29.66 -7.45 16.45
N ILE A 61 29.87 -6.73 17.56
CA ILE A 61 28.89 -5.81 18.12
C ILE A 61 28.54 -4.70 17.12
N TYR A 62 29.56 -4.10 16.48
CA TYR A 62 29.34 -3.07 15.48
C TYR A 62 28.57 -3.61 14.26
N ALA A 63 28.94 -4.80 13.76
CA ALA A 63 28.24 -5.45 12.66
C ALA A 63 26.78 -5.74 13.02
N ALA A 64 26.52 -6.26 14.22
CA ALA A 64 25.17 -6.50 14.72
C ALA A 64 24.35 -5.19 14.80
N TRP A 65 24.95 -4.10 15.29
CA TRP A 65 24.30 -2.80 15.35
C TRP A 65 23.99 -2.23 13.95
N SER A 66 24.92 -2.38 13.01
CA SER A 66 24.73 -1.98 11.60
C SER A 66 23.60 -2.76 10.92
N VAL A 67 23.55 -4.09 11.10
CA VAL A 67 22.47 -4.93 10.57
C VAL A 67 21.13 -4.53 11.17
N ARG A 68 21.07 -4.23 12.48
CA ARG A 68 19.86 -3.76 13.16
C ARG A 68 19.36 -2.44 12.57
N ASN A 69 20.24 -1.46 12.39
CA ASN A 69 19.87 -0.18 11.80
C ASN A 69 19.42 -0.34 10.34
N TRP A 70 20.13 -1.15 9.55
CA TRP A 70 19.74 -1.47 8.18
C TRP A 70 18.37 -2.14 8.10
N PHE A 71 18.06 -3.07 9.01
CA PHE A 71 16.76 -3.72 9.07
C PHE A 71 15.65 -2.73 9.42
N LYS A 72 15.86 -1.87 10.43
CA LYS A 72 14.92 -0.80 10.80
C LYS A 72 14.63 0.13 9.62
N ASP A 73 15.66 0.57 8.91
CA ASP A 73 15.51 1.41 7.72
C ASP A 73 14.75 0.69 6.59
N ARG A 74 14.99 -0.62 6.41
CA ARG A 74 14.29 -1.43 5.41
C ARG A 74 12.80 -1.58 5.74
N VAL A 75 12.46 -1.93 6.98
CA VAL A 75 11.06 -2.06 7.42
C VAL A 75 10.34 -0.73 7.27
N LYS A 76 10.95 0.37 7.75
CA LYS A 76 10.40 1.72 7.62
C LYS A 76 10.12 2.11 6.16
N ASN A 77 11.09 1.90 5.25
CA ASN A 77 10.92 2.22 3.84
C ASN A 77 9.81 1.38 3.19
N LYS A 78 9.77 0.07 3.47
CA LYS A 78 8.70 -0.81 2.95
C LYS A 78 7.33 -0.50 3.55
N GLY A 79 7.27 -0.09 4.81
CA GLY A 79 6.05 0.38 5.45
C GLY A 79 5.48 1.63 4.78
N PHE A 80 6.33 2.61 4.45
CA PHE A 80 5.89 3.79 3.71
C PHE A 80 5.44 3.47 2.28
N GLU A 81 6.12 2.56 1.58
CA GLU A 81 5.66 2.07 0.27
C GLU A 81 4.24 1.46 0.36
N HIS A 82 3.99 0.60 1.35
CA HIS A 82 2.67 -0.01 1.55
C HIS A 82 1.60 1.03 1.92
N ALA A 83 1.93 1.98 2.80
CA ALA A 83 1.03 3.08 3.14
C ALA A 83 0.69 3.95 1.92
N GLN A 84 1.66 4.20 1.03
CA GLN A 84 1.42 4.92 -0.22
C GLN A 84 0.47 4.13 -1.13
N LEU A 85 0.66 2.81 -1.26
CA LEU A 85 -0.22 1.95 -2.05
C LEU A 85 -1.66 1.99 -1.54
N ILE A 86 -1.87 1.95 -0.21
CA ILE A 86 -3.20 2.06 0.40
C ILE A 86 -3.87 3.39 0.02
N LEU A 87 -3.13 4.50 0.06
CA LEU A 87 -3.66 5.80 -0.32
C LEU A 87 -4.04 5.86 -1.82
N MET A 88 -3.19 5.30 -2.68
CA MET A 88 -3.49 5.18 -4.11
C MET A 88 -4.72 4.30 -4.37
N ASP A 89 -4.84 3.20 -3.64
CA ASP A 89 -5.97 2.27 -3.76
C ASP A 89 -7.28 2.87 -3.27
N ILE A 90 -7.25 3.72 -2.23
CA ILE A 90 -8.40 4.52 -1.80
C ILE A 90 -8.86 5.46 -2.92
N HIS A 91 -7.93 6.12 -3.63
CA HIS A 91 -8.29 6.95 -4.79
C HIS A 91 -8.87 6.11 -5.93
N LEU A 92 -8.30 4.94 -6.18
CA LEU A 92 -8.76 4.04 -7.23
C LEU A 92 -10.17 3.51 -6.95
N ILE A 93 -10.45 3.01 -5.75
CA ILE A 93 -11.79 2.52 -5.41
C ILE A 93 -12.85 3.64 -5.43
N THR A 94 -12.46 4.86 -5.03
CA THR A 94 -13.32 6.04 -5.13
C THR A 94 -13.65 6.37 -6.58
N LYS A 95 -12.66 6.30 -7.47
CA LYS A 95 -12.87 6.47 -8.90
C LYS A 95 -13.84 5.42 -9.44
N LEU A 96 -13.63 4.15 -9.10
CA LEU A 96 -14.52 3.05 -9.53
C LEU A 96 -15.96 3.26 -9.05
N LEU A 97 -16.17 3.75 -7.82
CA LEU A 97 -17.51 4.08 -7.32
C LEU A 97 -18.17 5.18 -8.15
N PHE A 98 -17.44 6.24 -8.51
CA PHE A 98 -18.00 7.33 -9.32
C PHE A 98 -18.27 6.92 -10.76
N GLU A 99 -17.47 6.02 -11.33
CA GLU A 99 -17.76 5.38 -12.62
C GLU A 99 -19.06 4.57 -12.52
N LEU A 100 -19.18 3.66 -11.54
CA LEU A 100 -20.39 2.87 -11.29
C LEU A 100 -21.64 3.75 -11.11
N GLN A 101 -21.50 4.86 -10.39
CA GLN A 101 -22.59 5.82 -10.21
C GLN A 101 -23.02 6.44 -11.54
N SER A 102 -22.06 6.85 -12.38
CA SER A 102 -22.34 7.44 -13.68
C SER A 102 -23.07 6.45 -14.58
N ASP A 103 -22.57 5.22 -14.62
CA ASP A 103 -23.11 4.17 -15.47
C ASP A 103 -24.50 3.74 -15.00
N TYR A 104 -24.72 3.64 -13.69
CA TYR A 104 -26.05 3.40 -13.14
C TYR A 104 -27.04 4.53 -13.49
N LYS A 105 -26.61 5.80 -13.44
CA LYS A 105 -27.48 6.93 -13.84
C LYS A 105 -27.86 6.85 -15.31
N TYR A 106 -26.89 6.55 -16.18
CA TYR A 106 -27.12 6.39 -17.61
C TYR A 106 -28.11 5.25 -17.88
N PHE A 107 -27.84 4.08 -17.30
CA PHE A 107 -28.70 2.91 -17.38
C PHE A 107 -30.13 3.22 -16.90
N ALA A 108 -30.28 3.90 -15.77
CA ALA A 108 -31.59 4.24 -15.22
C ALA A 108 -32.37 5.23 -16.11
N LEU A 109 -31.69 6.17 -16.75
CA LEU A 109 -32.32 7.12 -17.68
C LEU A 109 -32.85 6.42 -18.94
N ASN A 110 -32.07 5.49 -19.50
CA ASN A 110 -32.42 4.78 -20.72
C ASN A 110 -33.49 3.71 -20.48
N TYR A 111 -33.38 2.99 -19.37
CA TYR A 111 -34.13 1.75 -19.15
C TYR A 111 -35.04 1.77 -17.93
N MET A 112 -35.12 2.84 -17.13
CA MET A 112 -36.03 2.89 -15.98
C MET A 112 -37.01 4.06 -16.00
N ASN A 113 -37.13 4.78 -17.12
CA ASN A 113 -38.07 5.90 -17.28
C ASN A 113 -39.55 5.48 -17.48
N GLY A 114 -39.83 4.18 -17.60
CA GLY A 114 -41.19 3.65 -17.79
C GLY A 114 -41.63 3.50 -19.23
N THR A 115 -40.75 3.71 -20.21
CA THR A 115 -41.05 3.39 -21.61
C THR A 115 -41.05 1.88 -21.84
N GLU A 116 -41.92 1.42 -22.74
CA GLU A 116 -41.83 0.06 -23.26
C GLU A 116 -40.57 -0.06 -24.13
N LEU A 117 -39.85 -1.17 -23.95
CA LEU A 117 -38.63 -1.44 -24.71
C LEU A 117 -38.93 -2.36 -25.87
N THR A 118 -38.33 -2.04 -27.01
CA THR A 118 -38.22 -2.92 -28.16
C THR A 118 -37.36 -4.14 -27.82
N LYS A 119 -37.42 -5.18 -28.67
CA LYS A 119 -36.59 -6.38 -28.50
C LYS A 119 -35.08 -6.07 -28.52
N VAL A 120 -34.66 -5.08 -29.30
CA VAL A 120 -33.24 -4.67 -29.39
C VAL A 120 -32.80 -4.01 -28.08
N GLU A 121 -33.56 -3.03 -27.60
CA GLU A 121 -33.26 -2.34 -26.34
C GLU A 121 -33.28 -3.28 -25.13
N LYS A 122 -34.12 -4.32 -25.14
CA LYS A 122 -34.09 -5.37 -24.10
C LYS A 122 -32.76 -6.13 -24.08
N ASN A 123 -32.21 -6.46 -25.24
CA ASN A 123 -30.91 -7.13 -25.32
C ASN A 123 -29.78 -6.20 -24.84
N GLU A 124 -29.82 -4.93 -25.23
CA GLU A 124 -28.86 -3.91 -24.76
C GLU A 124 -28.94 -3.71 -23.24
N LEU A 125 -30.16 -3.64 -22.68
CA LEU A 125 -30.37 -3.60 -21.24
C LEU A 125 -29.69 -4.77 -20.53
N ILE A 126 -29.83 -6.00 -21.05
CA ILE A 126 -29.21 -7.19 -20.45
C ILE A 126 -27.68 -7.07 -20.48
N LEU A 127 -27.10 -6.60 -21.59
CA LEU A 127 -25.65 -6.41 -21.71
C LEU A 127 -25.14 -5.36 -20.72
N GLU A 128 -25.73 -4.17 -20.71
CA GLU A 128 -25.32 -3.09 -19.79
C GLU A 128 -25.53 -3.48 -18.31
N ARG A 129 -26.60 -4.22 -18.02
CA ARG A 129 -26.83 -4.80 -16.69
C ARG A 129 -25.64 -5.67 -16.25
N GLU A 130 -25.17 -6.57 -17.11
CA GLU A 130 -24.05 -7.45 -16.78
C GLU A 130 -22.74 -6.66 -16.61
N GLU A 131 -22.52 -5.61 -17.42
CA GLU A 131 -21.38 -4.73 -17.26
C GLU A 131 -21.37 -4.04 -15.89
N ILE A 132 -22.51 -3.51 -15.44
CA ILE A 132 -22.67 -2.89 -14.12
C ILE A 132 -22.41 -3.92 -13.00
N LEU A 133 -22.88 -5.16 -13.15
CA LEU A 133 -22.62 -6.23 -12.17
C LEU A 133 -21.12 -6.59 -12.10
N VAL A 134 -20.43 -6.61 -13.25
CA VAL A 134 -18.97 -6.80 -13.30
C VAL A 134 -18.25 -5.66 -12.57
N GLN A 135 -18.69 -4.41 -12.73
CA GLN A 135 -18.13 -3.29 -11.98
C GLN A 135 -18.35 -3.41 -10.47
N CYS A 136 -19.56 -3.82 -10.05
CA CYS A 136 -19.86 -4.07 -8.64
C CYS A 136 -18.91 -5.12 -8.06
N SER A 137 -18.66 -6.21 -8.77
CA SER A 137 -17.70 -7.25 -8.37
C SER A 137 -16.27 -6.72 -8.24
N LYS A 138 -15.82 -5.88 -9.17
CA LYS A 138 -14.49 -5.23 -9.12
C LYS A 138 -14.34 -4.36 -7.88
N ILE A 139 -15.34 -3.54 -7.55
CA ILE A 139 -15.34 -2.70 -6.35
C ILE A 139 -15.27 -3.57 -5.09
N ARG A 140 -16.10 -4.61 -5.00
CA ARG A 140 -16.12 -5.53 -3.86
C ARG A 140 -14.76 -6.16 -3.63
N LYS A 141 -14.15 -6.70 -4.68
CA LYS A 141 -12.80 -7.30 -4.59
C LYS A 141 -11.78 -6.29 -4.08
N LYS A 142 -11.79 -5.07 -4.64
CA LYS A 142 -10.83 -4.03 -4.26
C LYS A 142 -11.03 -3.53 -2.83
N SER A 143 -12.28 -3.44 -2.37
CA SER A 143 -12.61 -3.08 -0.99
C SER A 143 -12.04 -4.07 0.01
N VAL A 144 -12.19 -5.37 -0.27
CA VAL A 144 -11.61 -6.45 0.55
C VAL A 144 -10.08 -6.40 0.54
N GLU A 145 -9.44 -6.27 -0.63
CA GLU A 145 -7.98 -6.13 -0.74
C GLU A 145 -7.45 -4.96 0.10
N LEU A 146 -8.17 -3.84 0.08
CA LEU A 146 -7.80 -2.62 0.78
C LEU A 146 -8.00 -2.74 2.29
N LEU A 147 -9.08 -3.39 2.73
CA LEU A 147 -9.31 -3.70 4.14
C LEU A 147 -8.20 -4.60 4.70
N VAL A 148 -7.82 -5.65 3.97
CA VAL A 148 -6.69 -6.52 4.32
C VAL A 148 -5.38 -5.72 4.38
N SER A 149 -5.16 -4.81 3.44
CA SER A 149 -3.96 -3.97 3.41
C SER A 149 -3.90 -3.02 4.61
N ILE A 150 -5.04 -2.44 5.02
CA ILE A 150 -5.15 -1.59 6.21
C ILE A 150 -4.78 -2.39 7.47
N TYR A 151 -5.39 -3.56 7.67
CA TYR A 151 -5.06 -4.40 8.82
C TYR A 151 -3.61 -4.94 8.78
N GLY A 152 -3.05 -5.12 7.58
CA GLY A 152 -1.66 -5.55 7.38
C GLY A 152 -0.60 -4.48 7.64
N LEU A 153 -0.97 -3.20 7.82
CA LEU A 153 0.00 -2.11 8.09
C LEU A 153 0.81 -2.33 9.36
N GLY A 154 0.19 -2.91 10.40
CA GLY A 154 0.86 -3.19 11.67
C GLY A 154 2.08 -4.10 11.52
N SER A 155 2.06 -5.01 10.54
CA SER A 155 3.20 -5.90 10.22
C SER A 155 4.43 -5.16 9.68
N TRP A 156 4.28 -3.88 9.32
CA TRP A 156 5.35 -3.02 8.82
C TRP A 156 5.73 -1.92 9.81
N ASP A 157 5.34 -2.06 11.09
CA ASP A 157 5.48 -1.03 12.12
C ASP A 157 4.82 0.31 11.73
N MET A 158 3.81 0.26 10.85
CA MET A 158 3.11 1.45 10.40
C MET A 158 1.80 1.62 11.17
N LYS A 159 1.53 2.85 11.60
CA LYS A 159 0.30 3.23 12.27
C LYS A 159 -0.54 4.11 11.36
N LEU A 160 -1.81 3.75 11.21
CA LEU A 160 -2.83 4.55 10.55
C LEU A 160 -3.63 5.31 11.63
N HIS A 161 -3.50 6.64 11.67
CA HIS A 161 -4.12 7.45 12.72
C HIS A 161 -5.64 7.55 12.62
N TYR A 162 -6.18 7.44 11.41
CA TYR A 162 -7.60 7.60 11.12
C TYR A 162 -8.23 6.28 10.63
N GLU A 163 -7.76 5.15 11.14
CA GLU A 163 -8.16 3.81 10.66
C GLU A 163 -9.68 3.65 10.58
N ASN A 164 -10.40 4.07 11.63
CA ASN A 164 -11.87 4.04 11.65
C ASN A 164 -12.50 4.87 10.53
N ASP A 165 -11.95 6.03 10.19
CA ASP A 165 -12.49 6.86 9.11
C ASP A 165 -12.34 6.16 7.75
N TYR A 166 -11.19 5.51 7.52
CA TYR A 166 -10.92 4.73 6.31
C TYR A 166 -11.84 3.50 6.23
N ILE A 167 -11.98 2.74 7.33
CA ILE A 167 -12.88 1.56 7.37
C ILE A 167 -14.33 1.98 7.17
N THR A 168 -14.78 3.05 7.83
CA THR A 168 -16.15 3.56 7.69
C THR A 168 -16.41 3.99 6.25
N TYR A 169 -15.42 4.61 5.58
CA TYR A 169 -15.52 4.97 4.18
C TYR A 169 -15.62 3.75 3.25
N LEU A 170 -14.81 2.71 3.48
CA LEU A 170 -14.92 1.45 2.73
C LEU A 170 -16.30 0.80 2.92
N SER A 171 -16.83 0.81 4.15
CA SER A 171 -18.18 0.35 4.42
C SER A 171 -19.23 1.15 3.65
N ALA A 172 -19.09 2.49 3.57
CA ALA A 172 -20.02 3.32 2.82
C ALA A 172 -19.96 3.06 1.30
N ILE A 173 -18.77 2.78 0.76
CA ILE A 173 -18.61 2.34 -0.63
C ILE A 173 -19.31 1.01 -0.86
N GLU A 174 -19.10 0.03 0.02
CA GLU A 174 -19.75 -1.29 -0.07
C GLU A 174 -21.27 -1.18 0.03
N ASP A 175 -21.80 -0.40 0.97
CA ASP A 175 -23.24 -0.15 1.10
C ASP A 175 -23.84 0.43 -0.19
N ALA A 176 -23.14 1.41 -0.79
CA ALA A 176 -23.60 2.05 -2.03
C ALA A 176 -23.57 1.06 -3.21
N ARG A 177 -22.49 0.30 -3.34
CA ARG A 177 -22.31 -0.77 -4.33
C ARG A 177 -23.37 -1.86 -4.17
N GLU A 178 -23.64 -2.31 -2.95
CA GLU A 178 -24.63 -3.36 -2.66
C GLU A 178 -26.03 -2.92 -3.06
N LYS A 179 -26.42 -1.69 -2.70
CA LYS A 179 -27.72 -1.16 -3.08
C LYS A 179 -27.88 -1.03 -4.60
N ILE A 180 -26.83 -0.61 -5.32
CA ILE A 180 -26.86 -0.58 -6.78
C ILE A 180 -26.98 -2.00 -7.35
N GLU A 181 -26.17 -2.95 -6.86
CA GLU A 181 -26.21 -4.34 -7.29
C GLU A 181 -27.61 -4.95 -7.07
N ASP A 182 -28.20 -4.77 -5.90
CA ASP A 182 -29.53 -5.28 -5.58
C ASP A 182 -30.60 -4.71 -6.52
N LYS A 183 -30.52 -3.42 -6.84
CA LYS A 183 -31.46 -2.80 -7.78
C LYS A 183 -31.30 -3.36 -9.18
N ILE A 184 -30.08 -3.61 -9.62
CA ILE A 184 -29.76 -4.14 -10.95
C ILE A 184 -30.12 -5.63 -11.07
N ARG A 185 -29.91 -6.43 -10.02
CA ARG A 185 -30.25 -7.86 -10.00
C ARG A 185 -31.75 -8.10 -10.03
N ASN A 186 -32.52 -7.25 -9.37
CA ASN A 186 -33.97 -7.39 -9.20
C ASN A 186 -34.78 -6.62 -10.26
N ILE A 187 -34.18 -6.27 -11.40
CA ILE A 187 -34.91 -5.64 -12.51
C ILE A 187 -35.81 -6.66 -13.18
N ASP A 188 -37.08 -6.30 -13.32
CA ASP A 188 -38.04 -7.03 -14.15
C ASP A 188 -37.90 -6.62 -15.62
N ILE A 189 -37.53 -7.59 -16.48
CA ILE A 189 -37.25 -7.41 -17.91
C ILE A 189 -38.33 -8.08 -18.79
N ASP A 190 -38.91 -9.17 -18.29
CA ASP A 190 -39.68 -10.11 -19.11
C ASP A 190 -41.18 -9.98 -18.96
N THR A 191 -41.68 -9.37 -17.87
CA THR A 191 -43.14 -9.24 -17.69
C THR A 191 -43.72 -8.11 -18.54
N HIS A 192 -45.01 -8.24 -18.89
CA HIS A 192 -45.80 -7.17 -19.50
C HIS A 192 -45.87 -5.88 -18.66
N THR A 193 -45.65 -5.98 -17.35
CA THR A 193 -45.63 -4.88 -16.38
C THR A 193 -44.22 -4.36 -16.08
N SER A 194 -43.20 -4.87 -16.77
CA SER A 194 -41.79 -4.52 -16.57
C SER A 194 -41.54 -3.01 -16.67
N HIS A 195 -42.22 -2.29 -17.57
CA HIS A 195 -42.10 -0.84 -17.69
C HIS A 195 -42.59 -0.11 -16.42
N ILE A 196 -43.71 -0.54 -15.83
CA ILE A 196 -44.25 -0.01 -14.57
C ILE A 196 -43.31 -0.35 -13.40
N ALA A 197 -42.84 -1.59 -13.34
CA ALA A 197 -41.95 -2.07 -12.29
C ALA A 197 -40.60 -1.31 -12.30
N ARG A 198 -39.99 -1.12 -13.47
CA ARG A 198 -38.74 -0.37 -13.65
C ARG A 198 -38.90 1.10 -13.22
N ASN A 199 -39.96 1.77 -13.67
CA ASN A 199 -40.24 3.15 -13.28
C ASN A 199 -40.45 3.31 -11.77
N ARG A 200 -41.23 2.41 -11.16
CA ARG A 200 -41.44 2.41 -9.71
C ARG A 200 -40.12 2.18 -8.96
N SER A 201 -39.29 1.23 -9.40
CA SER A 201 -38.00 0.94 -8.79
C SER A 201 -37.08 2.17 -8.78
N MET A 202 -36.97 2.85 -9.92
CA MET A 202 -36.15 4.07 -10.07
C MET A 202 -36.66 5.19 -9.16
N ASN A 203 -37.96 5.50 -9.19
CA ASN A 203 -38.51 6.59 -8.38
C ASN A 203 -38.33 6.35 -6.87
N ASN A 204 -38.46 5.09 -6.42
CA ASN A 204 -38.25 4.74 -5.02
C ASN A 204 -36.78 4.83 -4.61
N PHE A 205 -35.85 4.48 -5.50
CA PHE A 205 -34.42 4.47 -5.18
C PHE A 205 -33.73 5.81 -5.40
N LYS A 206 -34.26 6.70 -6.24
CA LYS A 206 -33.60 7.93 -6.66
C LYS A 206 -33.08 8.79 -5.50
N LYS A 207 -33.94 9.04 -4.50
CA LYS A 207 -33.57 9.86 -3.33
C LYS A 207 -32.50 9.18 -2.49
N GLU A 208 -32.67 7.88 -2.22
CA GLU A 208 -31.73 7.07 -1.46
C GLU A 208 -30.35 7.01 -2.16
N PHE A 209 -30.35 6.84 -3.47
CA PHE A 209 -29.15 6.86 -4.30
C PHE A 209 -28.41 8.20 -4.22
N GLU A 210 -29.12 9.33 -4.38
CA GLU A 210 -28.52 10.66 -4.24
C GLU A 210 -27.91 10.88 -2.84
N GLU A 211 -28.57 10.40 -1.79
CA GLU A 211 -28.07 10.45 -0.41
C GLU A 211 -26.82 9.59 -0.20
N LEU A 212 -26.78 8.36 -0.73
CA LEU A 212 -25.62 7.47 -0.65
C LEU A 212 -24.38 8.08 -1.31
N ILE A 213 -24.56 8.62 -2.52
CA ILE A 213 -23.48 9.25 -3.26
C ILE A 213 -22.97 10.51 -2.55
N LYS A 214 -23.88 11.33 -2.03
CA LYS A 214 -23.52 12.51 -1.25
C LYS A 214 -22.73 12.13 0.00
N LYS A 215 -23.16 11.08 0.72
CA LYS A 215 -22.46 10.52 1.89
C LYS A 215 -21.03 10.12 1.52
N CYS A 216 -20.86 9.32 0.47
CA CYS A 216 -19.53 8.89 0.00
C CYS A 216 -18.64 10.06 -0.38
N SER A 217 -19.19 11.07 -1.09
CA SER A 217 -18.46 12.26 -1.50
C SER A 217 -17.97 13.09 -0.31
N ILE A 218 -18.82 13.30 0.71
CA ILE A 218 -18.46 14.02 1.94
C ILE A 218 -17.35 13.26 2.69
N MET A 219 -17.50 11.95 2.85
CA MET A 219 -16.51 11.13 3.55
C MET A 219 -15.15 11.13 2.84
N ASN A 220 -15.13 11.00 1.51
CA ASN A 220 -13.91 11.09 0.74
C ASN A 220 -13.18 12.44 0.93
N ARG A 221 -13.92 13.56 1.01
CA ARG A 221 -13.33 14.87 1.29
C ARG A 221 -12.70 14.93 2.68
N THR A 222 -13.33 14.31 3.68
CA THR A 222 -12.80 14.23 5.05
C THR A 222 -11.51 13.42 5.12
N LEU A 223 -11.36 12.42 4.26
CA LEU A 223 -10.14 11.61 4.15
C LEU A 223 -8.98 12.31 3.43
N ASN A 224 -9.22 13.47 2.79
CA ASN A 224 -8.18 14.22 2.10
C ASN A 224 -7.25 14.93 3.10
N LYS A 225 -6.36 14.15 3.70
CA LYS A 225 -5.37 14.57 4.70
C LYS A 225 -3.96 14.32 4.15
N ARG A 226 -2.97 15.04 4.69
CA ARG A 226 -1.57 14.86 4.27
C ARG A 226 -1.08 13.47 4.66
N PHE A 227 -0.29 12.83 3.80
CA PHE A 227 0.28 11.50 4.05
C PHE A 227 0.93 11.38 5.45
N ALA A 228 1.79 12.34 5.81
CA ALA A 228 2.48 12.38 7.10
C ALA A 228 1.55 12.59 8.32
N SER A 229 0.32 13.05 8.12
CA SER A 229 -0.70 13.12 9.19
C SER A 229 -1.51 11.84 9.34
N VAL A 230 -1.57 11.04 8.28
CA VAL A 230 -2.37 9.81 8.22
C VAL A 230 -1.55 8.62 8.68
N PHE A 231 -0.30 8.54 8.23
CA PHE A 231 0.59 7.42 8.49
C PHE A 231 1.81 7.85 9.29
N SER A 232 2.17 7.06 10.29
CA SER A 232 3.42 7.21 11.04
C SER A 232 4.13 5.87 11.21
N TYR A 233 5.45 5.93 11.36
CA TYR A 233 6.27 4.78 11.73
C TYR A 233 6.29 4.67 13.26
N SER A 234 5.84 3.53 13.78
CA SER A 234 5.65 3.23 15.20
C SER A 234 6.21 1.84 15.52
N PRO A 235 7.55 1.70 15.56
CA PRO A 235 8.18 0.42 15.87
C PRO A 235 7.84 -0.04 17.30
N PRO A 236 7.79 -1.35 17.56
CA PRO A 236 7.61 -1.87 18.90
C PRO A 236 8.72 -1.35 19.83
N ILE A 237 8.33 -1.03 21.06
CA ILE A 237 9.27 -0.71 22.13
C ILE A 237 9.83 -2.06 22.60
N GLU A 238 11.13 -2.26 22.38
CA GLU A 238 11.90 -3.40 22.92
C GLU A 238 12.13 -3.24 24.43
#